data_AF-A0A7R9W8G5-F1
#
_entry.id   AF-A0A7R9W8G5-F1
#
_cell.length_a   1.000
_cell.length_b   1.000
_cell.length_c   1.000
_cell.angle_alpha   90.00
_cell.angle_beta   90.00
_cell.angle_gamma   90.00
#
_symmetry.space_group_name_H-M   'P 1'
#
loop_
_entity.id
_entity.type
_entity.pdbx_description
1 polymer ?
#
loop_
_entity_poly.entity_id
_entity_poly.type
_entity_poly.pdbx_seq_one_letter_code
_entity_poly.pdbx_strand_id
1 'polypeptide(L)'
;DDEARRELRNLYRDLVEDDAPMVRRSAGKHIGEFVEAVADLPKRASELYSEPQVCREAVKKGGENVRNIVVKEMVPLFQRLSSDDQDSVRLFGSSNSGSLGCALGMDPQATSDLVWGVAKGGASDL
;
A
#
# COMPACT_ATOMS: atom_id res chain seq x y z
N ASP A 1 -1.98 11.99 17.18
CA ASP A 1 -1.64 13.31 16.66
C ASP A 1 -1.59 13.23 15.14
N ASP A 2 -2.36 14.07 14.44
CA ASP A 2 -2.49 14.00 12.98
C ASP A 2 -1.26 14.56 12.25
N GLU A 3 -0.55 15.48 12.90
CA GLU A 3 0.71 16.02 12.39
C GLU A 3 1.80 14.94 12.38
N ALA A 4 2.02 14.24 13.50
CA ALA A 4 2.93 13.10 13.55
C ALA A 4 2.59 12.00 12.52
N ARG A 5 1.29 11.70 12.33
CA ARG A 5 0.83 10.73 11.30
C ARG A 5 1.18 11.20 9.89
N ARG A 6 1.07 12.49 9.60
CA ARG A 6 1.42 13.08 8.29
C ARG A 6 2.93 13.08 8.08
N GLU A 7 3.70 13.46 9.09
CA GLU A 7 5.16 13.45 9.05
C GLU A 7 5.70 12.03 8.81
N LEU A 8 5.13 11.02 9.48
CA LEU A 8 5.51 9.62 9.26
C LEU A 8 5.30 9.19 7.80
N ARG A 9 4.19 9.58 7.17
CA ARG A 9 3.93 9.27 5.75
C ARG A 9 4.90 9.99 4.81
N ASN A 10 5.28 11.23 5.16
CA ASN A 10 6.31 11.95 4.41
C ASN A 10 7.66 11.25 4.48
N LEU A 11 8.12 10.88 5.68
CA LEU A 11 9.37 10.14 5.85
C LEU A 11 9.34 8.80 5.12
N TYR A 12 8.20 8.10 5.13
CA TYR A 12 8.06 6.84 4.42
C TYR A 12 8.17 6.99 2.90
N ARG A 13 7.61 8.07 2.32
CA ARG A 13 7.83 8.40 0.91
C ARG A 13 9.31 8.59 0.63
N ASP A 14 10.01 9.34 1.47
CA ASP A 14 11.44 9.60 1.28
C ASP A 14 12.25 8.28 1.28
N LEU A 15 11.88 7.29 2.11
CA LEU A 15 12.48 5.94 2.08
C LEU A 15 12.19 5.16 0.78
N VAL A 16 11.00 5.35 0.20
CA VAL A 16 10.60 4.72 -1.08
C VAL A 16 11.31 5.38 -2.26
N GLU A 17 11.64 6.66 -2.16
CA GLU A 17 12.30 7.45 -3.20
C GLU A 17 13.83 7.50 -3.06
N ASP A 18 14.38 6.92 -1.98
CA ASP A 18 15.80 6.96 -1.66
C ASP A 18 16.69 6.44 -2.79
N ASP A 19 17.82 7.09 -3.02
CA ASP A 19 18.79 6.71 -4.07
C ASP A 19 19.40 5.33 -3.80
N ALA A 20 19.61 4.97 -2.53
CA ALA A 20 20.20 3.71 -2.12
C ALA A 20 19.18 2.57 -2.29
N PRO A 21 19.44 1.59 -3.16
CA PRO A 21 18.44 0.56 -3.45
C PRO A 21 18.09 -0.33 -2.26
N MET A 22 19.02 -0.49 -1.32
CA MET A 22 18.78 -1.22 -0.08
C MET A 22 17.73 -0.54 0.82
N VAL A 23 17.66 0.80 0.80
CA VAL A 23 16.67 1.57 1.55
C VAL A 23 15.29 1.37 0.94
N ARG A 24 15.16 1.54 -0.39
CA ARG A 24 13.91 1.25 -1.12
C ARG A 24 13.44 -0.19 -0.93
N ARG A 25 14.36 -1.16 -0.96
CA ARG A 25 14.06 -2.57 -0.68
C ARG A 25 13.51 -2.77 0.74
N SER A 26 14.11 -2.11 1.72
CA SER A 26 13.64 -2.14 3.11
C SER A 26 12.24 -1.54 3.24
N ALA A 27 11.99 -0.39 2.60
CA ALA A 27 10.67 0.22 2.55
C ALA A 27 9.65 -0.74 1.88
N GLY A 28 9.97 -1.23 0.67
CA GLY A 28 9.12 -2.17 -0.06
C GLY A 28 8.73 -3.39 0.76
N LYS A 29 9.65 -3.98 1.52
CA LYS A 29 9.37 -5.12 2.39
C LYS A 29 8.26 -4.85 3.41
N HIS A 30 8.15 -3.62 3.91
CA HIS A 30 7.24 -3.25 5.01
C HIS A 30 6.04 -2.40 4.57
N ILE A 31 5.91 -2.07 3.28
CA ILE A 31 4.87 -1.15 2.81
C ILE A 31 3.45 -1.70 2.97
N GLY A 32 3.28 -3.02 2.89
CA GLY A 32 2.00 -3.68 3.14
C GLY A 32 1.50 -3.42 4.57
N GLU A 33 2.37 -3.65 5.56
CA GLU A 33 2.06 -3.39 6.96
C GLU A 33 1.82 -1.90 7.24
N PHE A 34 2.55 -1.03 6.56
CA PHE A 34 2.42 0.41 6.71
C PHE A 34 1.05 0.90 6.22
N VAL A 35 0.60 0.47 5.04
CA VAL A 35 -0.70 0.88 4.50
C VAL A 35 -1.87 0.34 5.32
N GLU A 36 -1.73 -0.86 5.89
CA GLU A 36 -2.72 -1.43 6.82
C GLU A 36 -2.90 -0.54 8.06
N ALA A 37 -1.80 -0.04 8.62
CA ALA A 37 -1.81 0.87 9.76
C ALA A 37 -2.38 2.25 9.38
N VAL A 38 -2.04 2.78 8.19
CA VAL A 38 -2.60 4.04 7.68
C VAL A 38 -4.11 3.94 7.47
N ALA A 39 -4.61 2.77 7.07
CA ALA A 39 -6.03 2.50 6.88
C ALA A 39 -6.77 2.11 8.17
N ASP A 40 -6.09 2.15 9.33
CA ASP A 40 -6.62 1.72 10.63
C ASP A 40 -7.29 0.33 10.55
N LEU A 41 -6.69 -0.61 9.80
CA LEU A 41 -7.24 -1.95 9.66
C LEU A 41 -7.13 -2.72 11.00
N PRO A 42 -8.17 -3.51 11.36
CA PRO A 42 -8.20 -4.19 12.65
C PRO A 42 -7.33 -5.46 12.71
N LYS A 43 -6.89 -5.99 11.56
CA LYS A 43 -6.05 -7.19 11.42
C LYS A 43 -5.13 -7.03 10.20
N ARG A 44 -4.15 -7.94 10.05
CA ARG A 44 -3.29 -8.00 8.86
C ARG A 44 -4.09 -8.41 7.63
N ALA A 45 -3.71 -7.95 6.44
CA ALA A 45 -4.37 -8.32 5.19
C ALA A 45 -4.40 -9.85 4.98
N SER A 46 -3.35 -10.55 5.41
CA SER A 46 -3.26 -12.02 5.38
C SER A 46 -4.38 -12.74 6.15
N GLU A 47 -4.97 -12.08 7.13
CA GLU A 47 -6.06 -12.63 7.97
C GLU A 47 -7.45 -12.18 7.49
N LEU A 48 -7.51 -11.19 6.60
CA LEU A 48 -8.76 -10.53 6.19
C LEU A 48 -9.40 -11.13 4.93
N TYR A 49 -8.71 -12.02 4.22
CA TYR A 49 -9.24 -12.63 2.99
C TYR A 49 -10.55 -13.41 3.20
N SER A 50 -10.74 -14.00 4.38
CA SER A 50 -11.99 -14.71 4.75
C SER A 50 -13.09 -13.78 5.26
N GLU A 51 -12.79 -12.50 5.50
CA GLU A 51 -13.69 -11.55 6.16
C GLU A 51 -13.72 -10.17 5.44
N PRO A 52 -14.06 -10.10 4.14
CA PRO A 52 -13.98 -8.86 3.36
C PRO A 52 -14.87 -7.72 3.90
N GLN A 53 -15.94 -8.04 4.63
CA GLN A 53 -16.78 -7.06 5.32
C GLN A 53 -15.99 -6.23 6.34
N VAL A 54 -14.98 -6.81 6.98
CA VAL A 54 -14.17 -6.12 8.00
C VAL A 54 -13.34 -5.00 7.37
N CYS A 55 -12.75 -5.24 6.19
CA CYS A 55 -12.06 -4.20 5.42
C CYS A 55 -13.01 -3.06 5.04
N ARG A 56 -14.22 -3.38 4.58
CA ARG A 56 -15.23 -2.39 4.19
C ARG A 56 -15.65 -1.53 5.37
N GLU A 57 -15.90 -2.13 6.52
CA GLU A 57 -16.29 -1.43 7.74
C GLU A 57 -15.17 -0.53 8.27
N ALA A 58 -13.92 -1.01 8.28
CA ALA A 58 -12.76 -0.24 8.70
C ALA A 58 -12.58 1.02 7.84
N VAL A 59 -12.60 0.86 6.51
CA VAL A 59 -12.47 1.99 5.58
C VAL A 59 -13.66 2.94 5.66
N LYS A 60 -14.89 2.41 5.83
CA LYS A 60 -16.08 3.24 6.05
C LYS A 60 -15.97 4.07 7.33
N LYS A 61 -15.41 3.51 8.41
CA LYS A 61 -15.19 4.20 9.68
C LYS A 61 -14.12 5.29 9.57
N GLY A 62 -13.04 5.03 8.83
CA GLY A 62 -11.98 6.01 8.55
C GLY A 62 -12.44 7.19 7.69
N GLY A 63 -13.52 7.01 6.93
CA GLY A 63 -14.17 8.06 6.15
C GLY A 63 -13.38 8.47 4.90
N GLU A 64 -13.79 9.59 4.30
CA GLU A 64 -13.19 10.10 3.06
C GLU A 64 -11.71 10.46 3.20
N ASN A 65 -11.29 10.89 4.39
CA ASN A 65 -9.90 11.26 4.67
C ASN A 65 -8.95 10.08 4.49
N VAL A 66 -9.25 8.93 5.12
CA VAL A 66 -8.40 7.73 5.00
C VAL A 66 -8.35 7.24 3.56
N ARG A 67 -9.49 7.19 2.87
CA ARG A 67 -9.52 6.82 1.45
C ARG A 67 -8.66 7.76 0.61
N ASN A 68 -8.75 9.07 0.83
CA ASN A 68 -7.95 10.06 0.12
C ASN A 68 -6.45 9.88 0.38
N ILE A 69 -6.04 9.60 1.62
CA ILE A 69 -4.64 9.30 1.97
C ILE A 69 -4.17 8.04 1.24
N VAL A 70 -4.93 6.94 1.31
CA VAL A 70 -4.55 5.69 0.64
C VAL A 70 -4.42 5.90 -0.87
N VAL A 71 -5.40 6.55 -1.51
CA VAL A 71 -5.41 6.77 -2.96
C VAL A 71 -4.33 7.75 -3.41
N LYS A 72 -4.17 8.89 -2.72
CA LYS A 72 -3.28 9.98 -3.19
C LYS A 72 -1.85 9.85 -2.69
N GLU A 73 -1.64 9.19 -1.55
CA GLU A 73 -0.31 9.06 -0.95
C GLU A 73 0.20 7.64 -1.02
N MET A 74 -0.60 6.61 -0.70
CA MET A 74 -0.08 5.24 -0.59
C MET A 74 0.03 4.54 -1.94
N VAL A 75 -1.00 4.62 -2.81
CA VAL A 75 -0.98 4.00 -4.14
C VAL A 75 0.27 4.40 -4.96
N PRO A 76 0.67 5.69 -5.04
CA PRO A 76 1.89 6.08 -5.76
C PRO A 76 3.18 5.42 -5.23
N LEU A 77 3.29 5.20 -3.92
CA LEU A 77 4.46 4.53 -3.33
C LEU A 77 4.54 3.06 -3.76
N PHE A 78 3.41 2.37 -3.76
CA PHE A 78 3.32 1.01 -4.29
C PHE A 78 3.68 0.96 -5.78
N GLN A 79 3.17 1.90 -6.57
CA GLN A 79 3.51 2.01 -8.00
C GLN A 79 5.01 2.23 -8.21
N ARG A 80 5.62 3.15 -7.45
CA ARG A 80 7.06 3.44 -7.51
C ARG A 80 7.92 2.23 -7.20
N LEU A 81 7.55 1.44 -6.19
CA LEU A 81 8.26 0.21 -5.83
C LEU A 81 8.04 -0.89 -6.86
N SER A 82 6.80 -1.07 -7.34
CA SER A 82 6.46 -2.09 -8.35
C SER A 82 7.12 -1.87 -9.71
N SER A 83 7.52 -0.64 -10.01
CA SER A 83 8.21 -0.23 -11.24
C SER A 83 9.71 0.05 -11.04
N ASP A 84 10.29 -0.35 -9.90
CA ASP A 84 11.70 -0.11 -9.61
C ASP A 84 12.64 -0.89 -10.55
N ASP A 85 13.81 -0.34 -10.84
CA ASP A 85 14.80 -1.01 -11.69
C ASP A 85 15.36 -2.30 -11.04
N GLN A 86 15.26 -2.45 -9.71
CA GLN A 86 15.72 -3.65 -9.02
C GLN A 86 14.61 -4.68 -8.80
N ASP A 87 14.82 -5.90 -9.31
CA ASP A 87 13.85 -7.01 -9.23
C ASP A 87 13.35 -7.27 -7.82
N SER A 88 14.27 -7.25 -6.85
CA SER A 88 13.91 -7.50 -5.45
C SER A 88 13.01 -6.40 -4.85
N VAL A 89 13.10 -5.17 -5.36
CA VAL A 89 12.25 -4.04 -4.95
C VAL A 89 10.88 -4.15 -5.62
N ARG A 90 10.85 -4.44 -6.94
CA ARG A 90 9.59 -4.70 -7.68
C ARG A 90 8.75 -5.80 -7.07
N LEU A 91 9.41 -6.88 -6.67
CA LEU A 91 8.76 -8.03 -6.05
C LEU A 91 8.00 -7.61 -4.79
N PHE A 92 8.61 -6.81 -3.92
CA PHE A 92 7.95 -6.37 -2.69
C PHE A 92 6.78 -5.41 -2.94
N GLY A 93 6.91 -4.47 -3.89
CA GLY A 93 5.79 -3.60 -4.27
C GLY A 93 4.58 -4.41 -4.74
N SER A 94 4.82 -5.46 -5.53
CA SER A 94 3.77 -6.29 -6.11
C SER A 94 3.20 -7.31 -5.12
N SER A 95 4.05 -7.95 -4.30
CA SER A 95 3.61 -8.95 -3.32
C SER A 95 2.74 -8.34 -2.22
N ASN A 96 2.98 -7.07 -1.89
CA ASN A 96 2.22 -6.35 -0.87
C ASN A 96 0.94 -5.67 -1.42
N SER A 97 0.65 -5.80 -2.72
CA SER A 97 -0.53 -5.18 -3.34
C SER A 97 -1.87 -5.64 -2.74
N GLY A 98 -1.92 -6.84 -2.15
CA GLY A 98 -3.09 -7.33 -1.41
C GLY A 98 -3.45 -6.47 -0.18
N SER A 99 -2.46 -5.94 0.53
CA SER A 99 -2.68 -5.01 1.66
C SER A 99 -3.28 -3.70 1.19
N LEU A 100 -2.90 -3.21 0.01
CA LEU A 100 -3.50 -2.02 -0.62
C LEU A 100 -4.98 -2.26 -0.97
N GLY A 101 -5.31 -3.45 -1.48
CA GLY A 101 -6.70 -3.85 -1.73
C GLY A 101 -7.55 -3.85 -0.44
N CYS A 102 -7.01 -4.37 0.66
CA CYS A 102 -7.67 -4.33 1.96
C CYS A 102 -7.87 -2.89 2.47
N ALA A 103 -6.84 -2.04 2.34
CA ALA A 103 -6.88 -0.62 2.71
C ALA A 103 -7.87 0.21 1.86
N LEU A 104 -8.24 -0.28 0.67
CA LEU A 104 -9.29 0.30 -0.18
C LEU A 104 -10.67 -0.32 0.10
N GLY A 105 -10.79 -1.17 1.12
CA GLY A 105 -12.03 -1.80 1.55
C GLY A 105 -12.43 -2.99 0.69
N MET A 106 -11.48 -3.57 -0.06
CA MET A 106 -11.76 -4.61 -1.06
C MET A 106 -12.90 -4.21 -2.00
N ASP A 107 -12.94 -2.92 -2.36
CA ASP A 107 -13.87 -2.37 -3.33
C ASP A 107 -13.47 -2.85 -4.73
N PRO A 108 -14.34 -3.57 -5.46
CA PRO A 108 -13.96 -4.16 -6.75
C PRO A 108 -13.45 -3.14 -7.77
N GLN A 109 -14.08 -1.96 -7.83
CA GLN A 109 -13.71 -0.92 -8.79
C GLN A 109 -12.36 -0.32 -8.44
N ALA A 110 -12.17 0.14 -7.20
CA ALA A 110 -10.87 0.68 -6.76
C ALA A 110 -9.75 -0.36 -6.85
N THR A 111 -10.04 -1.64 -6.58
CA THR A 111 -9.07 -2.72 -6.71
C THR A 111 -8.64 -2.88 -8.18
N SER A 112 -9.61 -2.91 -9.10
CA SER A 112 -9.32 -2.97 -10.54
C SER A 112 -8.53 -1.77 -11.04
N ASP A 113 -8.88 -0.56 -10.63
CA ASP A 113 -8.30 0.66 -11.19
C ASP A 113 -6.92 0.98 -10.61
N LEU A 114 -6.71 0.70 -9.32
CA LEU A 114 -5.53 1.15 -8.58
C LEU A 114 -4.56 0.00 -8.26
N VAL A 115 -5.07 -1.14 -7.82
CA VAL A 115 -4.22 -2.27 -7.36
C VAL A 115 -3.68 -3.07 -8.55
N TRP A 116 -4.46 -3.18 -9.63
CA TRP A 116 -4.03 -3.89 -10.84
C TRP A 116 -2.72 -3.35 -11.42
N GLY A 117 -2.57 -2.03 -11.48
CA GLY A 117 -1.34 -1.40 -11.99
C GLY A 117 -0.10 -1.77 -11.16
N VAL A 118 -0.25 -1.83 -9.84
CA VAL A 118 0.82 -2.24 -8.92
C VAL A 118 1.16 -3.71 -9.11
N ALA A 119 0.15 -4.59 -9.15
CA ALA A 119 0.36 -6.02 -9.33
C ALA A 119 1.01 -6.36 -10.68
N LYS A 120 0.62 -5.64 -11.74
CA LYS A 120 1.20 -5.78 -13.08
C LYS A 120 2.65 -5.30 -13.14
N GLY A 121 2.99 -4.23 -12.41
CA GLY A 121 4.33 -3.64 -12.40
C GLY A 121 5.45 -4.66 -12.11
N GLY A 122 5.30 -5.50 -11.09
CA GLY A 122 6.31 -6.54 -10.80
C GLY A 122 6.15 -7.83 -11.60
N ALA A 123 5.10 -7.96 -12.40
CA ALA A 123 4.91 -9.08 -13.34
C ALA A 123 5.42 -8.75 -14.76
N SER A 124 6.03 -7.57 -14.97
CA SER A 124 6.49 -7.09 -16.28
C SER A 124 7.50 -8.02 -16.97
N ASP A 125 8.18 -8.87 -16.20
CA ASP A 125 9.24 -9.78 -16.68
C ASP A 125 8.78 -11.24 -16.84
N LEU A 126 7.49 -11.54 -16.60
CA LEU A 126 6.86 -12.85 -16.81
C LEU A 126 6.24 -12.96 -18.21
#